data_AF-A0A7C6DWS4-F1
#
_entry.id   AF-A0A7C6DWS4-F1
#
_cell.length_a   1.000
_cell.length_b   1.000
_cell.length_c   1.000
_cell.angle_alpha   90.00
_cell.angle_beta   90.00
_cell.angle_gamma   90.00
#
_symmetry.space_group_name_H-M   'P 1'
#
loop_
_entity.id
_entity.type
_entity.pdbx_description
1 polymer ?
#
loop_
_entity_poly.entity_id
_entity_poly.type
_entity_poly.pdbx_seq_one_letter_code
_entity_poly.pdbx_strand_id
1 'polypeptide(L)'
;MSSLTKGLILLAVIVAIGAGLVFWKSKVGHAAPQYNVLTKDEISILLSDIAKQNPLAIKRLKDDPELRKQQLQNIKELLAFASEAQREGLANESPNREELGYIRAQVIALSYDREINKDKGPMPPFGFIDENRIKAFWGEGASEPKGFFDNLKAKLGIGYRDRELEFEKFLNTKVALLKAQNPQLKDRQVSDEERNQARDFFAKIQIYLEEYEDKVRAGQIPKEVQDKINLQVKLQQAEFLAGLYAAKLADKLKVSDEEIAKYIAEHPELDPAAKRAKAQEILERAKKGEDFAELANEFTDDPGNDPAPGGKKRGGLYENVRTGQMIKSFEDAALALEPGQIAPNLVETDYGFHIIKLENKKDEPAGKDGQPSTTYSVRHILISTGVKDPENPVGGSMPLKQYVEDKLEKEKREALIEKLVEENHVEVPDDFDVPDVSEEQIQESLKQRMGVPDDEIHSPDEDQKDNKTKKEPNTNSQPNSAKKPKPKG
;
A
#
# COMPACT_ATOMS: atom_id res chain seq x y z
N MET A 1 -5.17 -3.73 11.03
CA MET A 1 -5.08 -4.04 9.59
C MET A 1 -3.61 -4.13 9.23
N SER A 2 -3.18 -5.23 8.60
CA SER A 2 -1.76 -5.50 8.33
C SER A 2 -1.18 -4.52 7.29
N SER A 3 0.12 -4.30 7.33
CA SER A 3 0.89 -3.63 6.27
C SER A 3 0.67 -4.30 4.90
N LEU A 4 0.44 -5.62 4.85
CA LEU A 4 0.05 -6.34 3.62
C LEU A 4 -1.23 -5.78 2.97
N THR A 5 -2.21 -5.32 3.77
CA THR A 5 -3.47 -4.76 3.24
C THR A 5 -3.25 -3.39 2.59
N LYS A 6 -2.19 -2.67 2.99
CA LYS A 6 -1.75 -1.42 2.31
C LYS A 6 -0.92 -1.73 1.06
N GLY A 7 -0.10 -2.78 1.09
CA GLY A 7 0.65 -3.26 -0.09
C GLY A 7 -0.26 -3.66 -1.26
N LEU A 8 -1.40 -4.30 -0.99
CA LEU A 8 -2.40 -4.63 -2.01
C LEU A 8 -3.04 -3.40 -2.70
N ILE A 9 -3.07 -2.25 -2.02
CA ILE A 9 -3.55 -0.99 -2.61
C ILE A 9 -2.46 -0.32 -3.44
N LEU A 10 -1.18 -0.49 -3.08
CA LEU A 10 -0.05 -0.04 -3.91
C LEU A 10 0.07 -0.87 -5.21
N LEU A 11 -0.17 -2.18 -5.13
CA LEU A 11 -0.31 -3.07 -6.29
C LEU A 11 -1.37 -2.59 -7.29
N ALA A 12 -2.49 -2.01 -6.84
CA ALA A 12 -3.51 -1.46 -7.74
C ALA A 12 -3.05 -0.20 -8.53
N VAL A 13 -2.03 0.51 -8.05
CA VAL A 13 -1.39 1.64 -8.77
C VAL A 13 -0.34 1.12 -9.76
N ILE A 14 0.28 -0.02 -9.44
CA ILE A 14 1.38 -0.64 -10.18
C ILE A 14 0.88 -1.64 -11.27
N VAL A 15 -0.41 -1.98 -11.33
CA VAL A 15 -1.00 -2.76 -12.48
C VAL A 15 -0.97 -1.99 -13.82
N ALA A 16 -0.54 -0.73 -13.82
CA ALA A 16 -0.07 -0.07 -15.02
C ALA A 16 1.40 -0.46 -15.29
N ILE A 17 1.80 -0.71 -16.56
CA ILE A 17 3.20 -0.61 -17.01
C ILE A 17 4.13 -1.86 -16.76
N GLY A 18 3.88 -3.05 -17.37
CA GLY A 18 5.00 -3.93 -17.92
C GLY A 18 4.82 -5.21 -18.81
N ALA A 19 5.34 -5.20 -20.06
CA ALA A 19 4.85 -5.85 -21.33
C ALA A 19 5.71 -6.95 -22.10
N GLY A 20 5.53 -7.15 -23.43
CA GLY A 20 6.50 -7.75 -24.42
C GLY A 20 6.07 -9.07 -25.15
N LEU A 21 6.70 -9.64 -26.21
CA LEU A 21 8.08 -9.66 -26.79
C LEU A 21 8.08 -9.93 -28.33
N VAL A 22 8.84 -9.21 -29.18
CA VAL A 22 9.22 -9.72 -30.55
C VAL A 22 10.69 -9.45 -30.92
N PHE A 23 11.35 -10.51 -31.39
CA PHE A 23 12.56 -10.65 -32.23
C PHE A 23 13.60 -9.49 -32.36
N TRP A 24 14.86 -9.83 -32.03
CA TRP A 24 16.02 -9.43 -32.84
C TRP A 24 16.91 -10.64 -33.11
N LYS A 25 17.41 -10.79 -34.35
CA LYS A 25 18.16 -11.98 -34.78
C LYS A 25 19.65 -11.67 -34.88
N SER A 26 20.42 -12.10 -33.87
CA SER A 26 21.85 -12.37 -34.04
C SER A 26 22.18 -13.75 -33.46
N LYS A 27 23.29 -14.36 -33.91
CA LYS A 27 23.77 -15.64 -33.35
C LYS A 27 24.32 -15.41 -31.94
N VAL A 28 24.44 -16.50 -31.17
CA VAL A 28 24.77 -16.56 -29.72
C VAL A 28 23.51 -16.46 -28.86
N GLY A 29 23.56 -17.05 -27.65
CA GLY A 29 22.40 -17.48 -26.88
C GLY A 29 21.41 -16.38 -26.49
N HIS A 30 20.17 -16.79 -26.18
CA HIS A 30 19.12 -15.91 -25.67
C HIS A 30 19.56 -15.36 -24.31
N ALA A 31 20.13 -14.15 -24.29
CA ALA A 31 20.36 -13.44 -23.04
C ALA A 31 18.99 -13.13 -22.42
N ALA A 32 18.79 -13.58 -21.18
CA ALA A 32 17.62 -13.22 -20.39
C ALA A 32 17.61 -11.69 -20.15
N PRO A 33 16.44 -11.07 -19.86
CA PRO A 33 16.38 -9.65 -19.56
C PRO A 33 17.34 -9.29 -18.43
N GLN A 34 18.08 -8.20 -18.57
CA GLN A 34 18.97 -7.69 -17.52
C GLN A 34 18.18 -6.72 -16.64
N TYR A 35 17.90 -7.14 -15.40
CA TYR A 35 17.21 -6.31 -14.41
C TYR A 35 18.17 -5.45 -13.57
N ASN A 36 19.48 -5.50 -13.81
CA ASN A 36 20.46 -4.75 -13.01
C ASN A 36 20.71 -3.32 -13.49
N VAL A 37 20.32 -2.96 -14.72
CA VAL A 37 20.63 -1.62 -15.29
C VAL A 37 19.33 -0.86 -15.59
N LEU A 38 19.28 0.44 -15.29
CA LEU A 38 18.30 1.38 -15.85
C LEU A 38 19.04 2.56 -16.48
N THR A 39 18.83 2.81 -17.77
CA THR A 39 19.55 3.85 -18.52
C THR A 39 18.93 5.24 -18.34
N LYS A 40 19.68 6.31 -18.67
CA LYS A 40 19.18 7.69 -18.64
C LYS A 40 17.96 7.91 -19.54
N ASP A 41 17.95 7.28 -20.71
CA ASP A 41 16.83 7.35 -21.66
C ASP A 41 15.59 6.66 -21.07
N GLU A 42 15.77 5.51 -20.42
CA GLU A 42 14.68 4.83 -19.69
C GLU A 42 14.15 5.70 -18.53
N ILE A 43 15.01 6.32 -17.72
CA ILE A 43 14.59 7.25 -16.66
C ILE A 43 13.81 8.44 -17.26
N SER A 44 14.29 9.01 -18.36
CA SER A 44 13.65 10.13 -19.05
C SER A 44 12.26 9.76 -19.59
N ILE A 45 12.08 8.53 -20.08
CA ILE A 45 10.78 7.98 -20.49
C ILE A 45 9.82 7.89 -19.28
N LEU A 46 10.28 7.37 -18.13
CA LEU A 46 9.44 7.26 -16.93
C LEU A 46 9.02 8.63 -16.41
N LEU A 47 9.97 9.55 -16.25
CA LEU A 47 9.67 10.90 -15.75
C LEU A 47 8.74 11.67 -16.70
N SER A 48 8.90 11.49 -18.02
CA SER A 48 8.00 12.07 -19.02
C SER A 48 6.58 11.49 -19.00
N ASP A 49 6.40 10.22 -18.62
CA ASP A 49 5.07 9.61 -18.47
C ASP A 49 4.41 10.03 -17.14
N ILE A 50 5.18 10.07 -16.05
CA ILE A 50 4.73 10.55 -14.74
C ILE A 50 4.38 12.04 -14.81
N ALA A 51 5.12 12.86 -15.57
CA ALA A 51 4.78 14.28 -15.78
C ALA A 51 3.37 14.46 -16.38
N LYS A 52 2.95 13.56 -17.28
CA LYS A 52 1.62 13.62 -17.91
C LYS A 52 0.51 13.11 -16.98
N GLN A 53 0.78 12.04 -16.22
CA GLN A 53 -0.22 11.39 -15.37
C GLN A 53 -0.33 11.99 -13.96
N ASN A 54 0.73 12.65 -13.49
CA ASN A 54 0.88 13.17 -12.13
C ASN A 54 1.94 14.29 -12.06
N PRO A 55 1.74 15.45 -12.71
CA PRO A 55 2.71 16.55 -12.70
C PRO A 55 3.08 17.02 -11.29
N LEU A 56 2.14 16.94 -10.33
CA LEU A 56 2.42 17.24 -8.91
C LEU A 56 3.49 16.32 -8.30
N ALA A 57 3.60 15.05 -8.72
CA ALA A 57 4.67 14.16 -8.26
C ALA A 57 6.03 14.57 -8.85
N ILE A 58 6.08 15.00 -10.12
CA ILE A 58 7.30 15.54 -10.72
C ILE A 58 7.76 16.82 -10.03
N LYS A 59 6.83 17.75 -9.74
CA LYS A 59 7.14 18.97 -8.97
C LYS A 59 7.77 18.62 -7.62
N ARG A 60 7.18 17.69 -6.86
CA ARG A 60 7.74 17.21 -5.58
C ARG A 60 9.13 16.59 -5.75
N LEU A 61 9.34 15.73 -6.76
CA LEU A 61 10.63 15.11 -7.05
C LEU A 61 11.72 16.14 -7.48
N LYS A 62 11.29 17.27 -8.04
CA LYS A 62 12.16 18.39 -8.39
C LYS A 62 12.52 19.22 -7.15
N ASP A 63 11.52 19.56 -6.35
CA ASP A 63 11.63 20.48 -5.19
C ASP A 63 12.24 19.82 -3.94
N ASP A 64 12.17 18.48 -3.80
CA ASP A 64 12.65 17.71 -2.64
C ASP A 64 13.82 16.77 -3.01
N PRO A 65 15.07 17.12 -2.65
CA PRO A 65 16.24 16.29 -2.92
C PRO A 65 16.27 14.96 -2.14
N GLU A 66 15.74 14.90 -0.92
CA GLU A 66 15.72 13.66 -0.13
C GLU A 66 14.68 12.69 -0.69
N LEU A 67 13.52 13.19 -1.13
CA LEU A 67 12.57 12.38 -1.89
C LEU A 67 13.21 11.79 -3.15
N ARG A 68 14.01 12.58 -3.90
CA ARG A 68 14.70 12.08 -5.10
C ARG A 68 15.71 10.97 -4.78
N LYS A 69 16.52 11.17 -3.73
CA LYS A 69 17.46 10.17 -3.23
C LYS A 69 16.74 8.89 -2.78
N GLN A 70 15.61 9.02 -2.08
CA GLN A 70 14.78 7.89 -1.67
C GLN A 70 14.21 7.13 -2.88
N GLN A 71 13.69 7.82 -3.91
CA GLN A 71 13.22 7.14 -5.12
C GLN A 71 14.36 6.40 -5.84
N LEU A 72 15.56 6.98 -5.90
CA LEU A 72 16.75 6.33 -6.46
C LEU A 72 17.14 5.07 -5.65
N GLN A 73 17.08 5.12 -4.32
CA GLN A 73 17.31 3.95 -3.46
C GLN A 73 16.25 2.85 -3.69
N ASN A 74 14.96 3.22 -3.79
CA ASN A 74 13.88 2.28 -4.08
C ASN A 74 14.07 1.56 -5.44
N ILE A 75 14.51 2.29 -6.48
CA ILE A 75 14.84 1.70 -7.78
C ILE A 75 16.04 0.75 -7.64
N LYS A 76 17.08 1.12 -6.89
CA LYS A 76 18.23 0.25 -6.64
C LYS A 76 17.85 -1.03 -5.87
N GLU A 77 16.99 -0.96 -4.84
CA GLU A 77 16.45 -2.16 -4.15
C GLU A 77 15.69 -3.06 -5.12
N LEU A 78 14.78 -2.49 -5.93
CA LEU A 78 14.01 -3.21 -6.95
C LEU A 78 14.92 -3.97 -7.92
N LEU A 79 15.87 -3.28 -8.54
CA LEU A 79 16.79 -3.87 -9.52
C LEU A 79 17.72 -4.89 -8.87
N ALA A 80 18.21 -4.64 -7.64
CA ALA A 80 19.06 -5.56 -6.91
C ALA A 80 18.33 -6.87 -6.56
N PHE A 81 17.12 -6.79 -6.02
CA PHE A 81 16.34 -7.98 -5.67
C PHE A 81 15.84 -8.74 -6.91
N ALA A 82 15.47 -8.04 -7.99
CA ALA A 82 15.10 -8.67 -9.25
C ALA A 82 16.27 -9.42 -9.92
N SER A 83 17.45 -8.80 -9.91
CA SER A 83 18.68 -9.41 -10.43
C SER A 83 19.11 -10.61 -9.58
N GLU A 84 18.97 -10.51 -8.26
CA GLU A 84 19.27 -11.62 -7.35
C GLU A 84 18.30 -12.79 -7.54
N ALA A 85 17.00 -12.53 -7.67
CA ALA A 85 16.00 -13.54 -8.00
C ALA A 85 16.33 -14.28 -9.30
N GLN A 86 16.79 -13.55 -10.31
CA GLN A 86 17.24 -14.11 -11.59
C GLN A 86 18.52 -14.93 -11.42
N ARG A 87 19.51 -14.44 -10.65
CA ARG A 87 20.79 -15.10 -10.35
C ARG A 87 20.60 -16.42 -9.60
N GLU A 88 19.70 -16.44 -8.62
CA GLU A 88 19.32 -17.64 -7.88
C GLU A 88 18.41 -18.60 -8.68
N GLY A 89 17.96 -18.20 -9.86
CA GLY A 89 17.17 -19.04 -10.76
C GLY A 89 15.66 -18.98 -10.58
N LEU A 90 15.13 -18.17 -9.64
CA LEU A 90 13.68 -18.04 -9.37
C LEU A 90 12.88 -17.68 -10.63
N ALA A 91 13.48 -16.91 -11.55
CA ALA A 91 12.89 -16.56 -12.85
C ALA A 91 12.63 -17.74 -13.80
N ASN A 92 13.32 -18.87 -13.60
CA ASN A 92 13.25 -20.06 -14.45
C ASN A 92 12.36 -21.17 -13.87
N GLU A 93 12.00 -21.08 -12.59
CA GLU A 93 11.13 -22.02 -11.91
C GLU A 93 9.68 -21.86 -12.35
N SER A 94 8.90 -22.95 -12.36
CA SER A 94 7.45 -22.88 -12.52
C SER A 94 6.80 -22.71 -11.15
N PRO A 95 5.80 -21.82 -10.96
CA PRO A 95 5.03 -21.07 -11.98
C PRO A 95 5.63 -19.72 -12.41
N ASN A 96 6.77 -19.30 -11.86
CA ASN A 96 7.34 -17.95 -12.03
C ASN A 96 7.68 -17.63 -13.49
N ARG A 97 8.26 -18.59 -14.22
CA ARG A 97 8.64 -18.46 -15.63
C ARG A 97 7.43 -18.22 -16.53
N GLU A 98 6.33 -18.95 -16.27
CA GLU A 98 5.07 -18.77 -16.99
C GLU A 98 4.46 -17.39 -16.66
N GLU A 99 4.47 -17.00 -15.39
CA GLU A 99 3.97 -15.70 -14.94
C GLU A 99 4.73 -14.51 -15.51
N LEU A 100 6.06 -14.60 -15.61
CA LEU A 100 6.87 -13.60 -16.31
C LEU A 100 6.40 -13.43 -17.76
N GLY A 101 5.95 -14.49 -18.43
CA GLY A 101 5.32 -14.44 -19.75
C GLY A 101 3.92 -13.83 -19.76
N TYR A 102 3.15 -14.00 -18.68
CA TYR A 102 1.78 -13.45 -18.59
C TYR A 102 1.74 -11.98 -18.17
N ILE A 103 2.58 -11.54 -17.24
CA ILE A 103 2.86 -10.11 -16.97
C ILE A 103 3.15 -9.41 -18.31
N ARG A 104 4.08 -10.04 -19.04
CA ARG A 104 4.58 -9.61 -20.35
C ARG A 104 3.47 -9.48 -21.39
N ALA A 105 2.64 -10.51 -21.58
CA ALA A 105 1.47 -10.43 -22.45
C ALA A 105 0.47 -9.33 -22.01
N GLN A 106 0.13 -9.31 -20.71
CA GLN A 106 -0.92 -8.47 -20.13
C GLN A 106 -0.69 -6.99 -20.43
N VAL A 107 0.53 -6.49 -20.31
CA VAL A 107 0.75 -5.05 -20.49
C VAL A 107 0.99 -4.66 -21.93
N ILE A 108 1.55 -5.50 -22.82
CA ILE A 108 1.51 -5.11 -24.25
C ILE A 108 0.06 -4.78 -24.57
N ALA A 109 -0.86 -5.65 -24.17
CA ALA A 109 -2.27 -5.46 -24.40
C ALA A 109 -2.81 -4.18 -23.72
N LEU A 110 -2.55 -3.94 -22.43
CA LEU A 110 -3.03 -2.74 -21.72
C LEU A 110 -2.44 -1.43 -22.27
N SER A 111 -1.16 -1.41 -22.61
CA SER A 111 -0.47 -0.20 -23.07
C SER A 111 -0.74 0.09 -24.54
N TYR A 112 -0.89 -0.95 -25.37
CA TYR A 112 -1.38 -0.82 -26.74
C TYR A 112 -2.86 -0.39 -26.78
N ASP A 113 -3.73 -0.95 -25.92
CA ASP A 113 -5.12 -0.50 -25.75
C ASP A 113 -5.18 1.00 -25.44
N ARG A 114 -4.43 1.45 -24.43
CA ARG A 114 -4.31 2.88 -24.10
C ARG A 114 -3.81 3.71 -25.27
N GLU A 115 -2.78 3.26 -26.00
CA GLU A 115 -2.19 4.01 -27.11
C GLU A 115 -3.13 4.15 -28.31
N ILE A 116 -3.83 3.08 -28.72
CA ILE A 116 -4.75 3.12 -29.89
C ILE A 116 -6.11 3.75 -29.58
N ASN A 117 -6.44 3.92 -28.30
CA ASN A 117 -7.72 4.45 -27.84
C ASN A 117 -7.60 5.77 -27.06
N LYS A 118 -6.40 6.35 -26.92
CA LYS A 118 -6.14 7.62 -26.19
C LYS A 118 -7.07 8.77 -26.57
N ASP A 119 -7.46 8.86 -27.83
CA ASP A 119 -8.32 9.93 -28.38
C ASP A 119 -9.83 9.61 -28.29
N LYS A 120 -10.22 8.47 -27.71
CA LYS A 120 -11.61 7.96 -27.68
C LYS A 120 -12.34 8.15 -26.35
N GLY A 121 -11.73 8.90 -25.42
CA GLY A 121 -12.28 9.15 -24.09
C GLY A 121 -12.06 8.00 -23.09
N PRO A 122 -12.49 8.19 -21.83
CA PRO A 122 -12.24 7.23 -20.75
C PRO A 122 -13.10 5.97 -20.92
N MET A 123 -12.45 4.82 -21.06
CA MET A 123 -13.07 3.50 -21.00
C MET A 123 -12.32 2.60 -20.01
N PRO A 124 -12.98 1.60 -19.42
CA PRO A 124 -12.30 0.52 -18.71
C PRO A 124 -11.27 -0.16 -19.62
N PRO A 125 -10.19 -0.75 -19.07
CA PRO A 125 -9.24 -1.51 -19.86
C PRO A 125 -9.93 -2.58 -20.72
N PHE A 126 -9.51 -2.67 -21.97
CA PHE A 126 -10.10 -3.56 -22.98
C PHE A 126 -11.56 -3.25 -23.37
N GLY A 127 -12.11 -2.11 -22.96
CA GLY A 127 -13.50 -1.71 -23.22
C GLY A 127 -13.87 -1.53 -24.70
N PHE A 128 -12.87 -1.42 -25.58
CA PHE A 128 -13.05 -1.39 -27.05
C PHE A 128 -12.95 -2.78 -27.72
N ILE A 129 -12.84 -3.87 -26.94
CA ILE A 129 -12.99 -5.24 -27.43
C ILE A 129 -14.45 -5.68 -27.20
N ASP A 130 -15.21 -5.80 -28.29
CA ASP A 130 -16.57 -6.30 -28.26
C ASP A 130 -16.66 -7.84 -28.13
N GLU A 131 -17.86 -8.32 -27.79
CA GLU A 131 -18.16 -9.74 -27.60
C GLU A 131 -17.92 -10.59 -28.86
N ASN A 132 -18.05 -10.02 -30.07
CA ASN A 132 -17.84 -10.76 -31.32
C ASN A 132 -16.35 -11.02 -31.56
N ARG A 133 -15.47 -10.07 -31.24
CA ARG A 133 -14.01 -10.27 -31.28
C ARG A 133 -13.57 -11.37 -30.31
N ILE A 134 -14.20 -11.46 -29.13
CA ILE A 134 -13.93 -12.48 -28.12
C ILE A 134 -14.44 -13.85 -28.57
N LYS A 135 -15.67 -13.94 -29.09
CA LYS A 135 -16.21 -15.17 -29.72
C LYS A 135 -15.33 -15.64 -30.87
N ALA A 136 -14.91 -14.75 -31.75
CA ALA A 136 -14.00 -15.06 -32.87
C ALA A 136 -12.62 -15.55 -32.39
N PHE A 137 -12.09 -15.01 -31.29
CA PHE A 137 -10.87 -15.51 -30.66
C PHE A 137 -11.02 -16.97 -30.19
N TRP A 138 -12.16 -17.32 -29.59
CA TRP A 138 -12.48 -18.69 -29.19
C TRP A 138 -12.94 -19.62 -30.32
N GLY A 139 -13.11 -19.10 -31.54
CA GLY A 139 -13.63 -19.84 -32.70
C GLY A 139 -15.15 -20.04 -32.69
N GLU A 140 -15.84 -19.40 -31.75
CA GLU A 140 -17.30 -19.44 -31.61
C GLU A 140 -17.94 -18.68 -32.79
N GLY A 141 -18.68 -19.40 -33.64
CA GLY A 141 -19.31 -18.84 -34.85
C GLY A 141 -18.43 -18.87 -36.12
N ALA A 142 -17.22 -19.45 -36.07
CA ALA A 142 -16.45 -19.72 -37.27
C ALA A 142 -17.14 -20.78 -38.15
N SER A 143 -17.18 -20.55 -39.47
CA SER A 143 -17.63 -21.59 -40.43
C SER A 143 -16.50 -22.60 -40.70
N GLU A 144 -16.85 -23.81 -41.16
CA GLU A 144 -15.89 -24.92 -41.34
C GLU A 144 -14.61 -24.50 -42.08
N PRO A 145 -13.43 -25.09 -41.74
CA PRO A 145 -12.14 -24.71 -42.34
C PRO A 145 -12.15 -24.78 -43.87
N LYS A 146 -12.18 -23.61 -44.54
CA LYS A 146 -12.26 -23.50 -46.00
C LYS A 146 -10.90 -23.64 -46.68
N GLY A 147 -10.28 -24.80 -46.55
CA GLY A 147 -9.07 -25.11 -47.28
C GLY A 147 -8.43 -26.43 -46.87
N PHE A 148 -7.60 -26.99 -47.75
CA PHE A 148 -6.79 -28.17 -47.46
C PHE A 148 -5.82 -27.91 -46.29
N PHE A 149 -5.18 -26.73 -46.28
CA PHE A 149 -4.22 -26.36 -45.23
C PHE A 149 -4.87 -26.09 -43.88
N ASP A 150 -6.06 -25.48 -43.84
CA ASP A 150 -6.75 -25.20 -42.56
C ASP A 150 -7.38 -26.47 -41.97
N ASN A 151 -7.90 -27.37 -42.80
CA ASN A 151 -8.27 -28.72 -42.37
C ASN A 151 -7.06 -29.51 -41.87
N LEU A 152 -5.89 -29.38 -42.50
CA LEU A 152 -4.66 -30.04 -42.06
C LEU A 152 -4.19 -29.49 -40.70
N LYS A 153 -4.20 -28.17 -40.50
CA LYS A 153 -3.91 -27.53 -39.19
C LYS A 153 -4.87 -28.02 -38.10
N ALA A 154 -6.18 -27.95 -38.34
CA ALA A 154 -7.20 -28.39 -37.40
C ALA A 154 -7.07 -29.90 -37.05
N LYS A 155 -6.71 -30.73 -38.03
CA LYS A 155 -6.47 -32.18 -37.85
C LYS A 155 -5.15 -32.50 -37.15
N LEU A 156 -4.18 -31.60 -37.19
CA LEU A 156 -2.92 -31.68 -36.42
C LEU A 156 -3.02 -31.00 -35.04
N GLY A 157 -4.18 -30.43 -34.70
CA GLY A 157 -4.43 -29.73 -33.42
C GLY A 157 -4.03 -28.26 -33.39
N ILE A 158 -3.33 -27.77 -34.42
CA ILE A 158 -2.75 -26.43 -34.50
C ILE A 158 -3.86 -25.40 -34.75
N GLY A 159 -4.20 -24.57 -33.76
CA GLY A 159 -5.25 -23.55 -33.83
C GLY A 159 -6.06 -23.41 -32.54
N TYR A 160 -7.39 -23.34 -32.64
CA TYR A 160 -8.29 -23.03 -31.50
C TYR A 160 -8.14 -23.94 -30.27
N ARG A 161 -7.66 -25.18 -30.42
CA ARG A 161 -7.40 -26.10 -29.29
C ARG A 161 -6.18 -25.70 -28.46
N ASP A 162 -5.25 -24.94 -29.04
CA ASP A 162 -4.09 -24.41 -28.33
C ASP A 162 -4.51 -23.29 -27.36
N ARG A 163 -5.44 -22.40 -27.77
CA ARG A 163 -5.92 -21.26 -26.96
C ARG A 163 -6.59 -21.66 -25.65
N GLU A 164 -7.41 -22.72 -25.65
CA GLU A 164 -8.04 -23.21 -24.40
C GLU A 164 -6.98 -23.89 -23.49
N LEU A 165 -5.98 -24.57 -24.06
CA LEU A 165 -4.86 -25.16 -23.30
C LEU A 165 -3.94 -24.07 -22.72
N GLU A 166 -3.72 -22.97 -23.43
CA GLU A 166 -2.98 -21.80 -22.94
C GLU A 166 -3.75 -21.09 -21.83
N PHE A 167 -5.07 -20.97 -21.94
CA PHE A 167 -5.92 -20.47 -20.88
C PHE A 167 -5.87 -21.36 -19.62
N GLU A 168 -5.91 -22.70 -19.76
CA GLU A 168 -5.72 -23.59 -18.61
C GLU A 168 -4.36 -23.37 -17.93
N LYS A 169 -3.27 -23.24 -18.70
CA LYS A 169 -1.94 -22.96 -18.15
C LYS A 169 -1.91 -21.61 -17.43
N PHE A 170 -2.53 -20.58 -18.01
CA PHE A 170 -2.65 -19.25 -17.41
C PHE A 170 -3.41 -19.30 -16.09
N LEU A 171 -4.62 -19.88 -16.08
CA LEU A 171 -5.45 -19.98 -14.89
C LEU A 171 -4.75 -20.77 -13.78
N ASN A 172 -4.17 -21.93 -14.10
CA ASN A 172 -3.44 -22.74 -13.13
C ASN A 172 -2.19 -22.02 -12.58
N THR A 173 -1.48 -21.25 -13.40
CA THR A 173 -0.34 -20.40 -12.98
C THR A 173 -0.78 -19.35 -11.96
N LYS A 174 -1.84 -18.59 -12.28
CA LYS A 174 -2.38 -17.55 -11.37
C LYS A 174 -2.90 -18.15 -10.06
N VAL A 175 -3.58 -19.31 -10.12
CA VAL A 175 -4.07 -20.03 -8.92
C VAL A 175 -2.92 -20.54 -8.06
N ALA A 176 -1.85 -21.09 -8.65
CA ALA A 176 -0.69 -21.57 -7.92
C ALA A 176 0.00 -20.44 -7.15
N LEU A 177 0.23 -19.29 -7.80
CA LEU A 177 0.82 -18.10 -7.17
C LEU A 177 -0.07 -17.54 -6.04
N LEU A 178 -1.38 -17.41 -6.28
CA LEU A 178 -2.32 -16.94 -5.28
C LEU A 178 -2.31 -17.81 -4.02
N LYS A 179 -2.24 -19.14 -4.18
CA LYS A 179 -2.17 -20.11 -3.07
C LYS A 179 -0.81 -20.13 -2.37
N ALA A 180 0.29 -19.91 -3.10
CA ALA A 180 1.63 -19.79 -2.52
C ALA A 180 1.74 -18.56 -1.60
N GLN A 181 1.17 -17.42 -2.02
CA GLN A 181 1.17 -16.17 -1.25
C GLN A 181 0.15 -16.14 -0.10
N ASN A 182 -0.91 -16.98 -0.15
CA ASN A 182 -1.99 -16.97 0.83
C ASN A 182 -2.28 -18.39 1.36
N PRO A 183 -1.61 -18.82 2.45
CA PRO A 183 -1.81 -20.15 3.03
C PRO A 183 -3.27 -20.48 3.39
N GLN A 184 -4.08 -19.47 3.71
CA GLN A 184 -5.52 -19.58 3.98
C GLN A 184 -6.38 -19.89 2.73
N LEU A 185 -5.83 -19.80 1.53
CA LEU A 185 -6.54 -20.08 0.26
C LEU A 185 -6.19 -21.44 -0.36
N LYS A 186 -5.39 -22.28 0.32
CA LYS A 186 -4.94 -23.59 -0.20
C LYS A 186 -6.08 -24.46 -0.71
N ASP A 187 -7.19 -24.53 0.02
CA ASP A 187 -8.35 -25.36 -0.32
C ASP A 187 -9.42 -24.63 -1.16
N ARG A 188 -9.26 -23.33 -1.43
CA ARG A 188 -10.19 -22.58 -2.29
C ARG A 188 -10.14 -23.12 -3.72
N GLN A 189 -11.31 -23.33 -4.28
CA GLN A 189 -11.53 -23.65 -5.69
C GLN A 189 -11.91 -22.37 -6.45
N VAL A 190 -11.60 -22.32 -7.75
CA VAL A 190 -12.07 -21.24 -8.63
C VAL A 190 -13.50 -21.59 -9.05
N SER A 191 -14.43 -20.64 -8.89
CA SER A 191 -15.80 -20.80 -9.35
C SER A 191 -15.92 -20.65 -10.87
N ASP A 192 -17.00 -21.18 -11.46
CA ASP A 192 -17.25 -21.06 -12.90
C ASP A 192 -17.31 -19.60 -13.36
N GLU A 193 -17.85 -18.70 -12.52
CA GLU A 193 -17.91 -17.25 -12.81
C GLU A 193 -16.51 -16.63 -12.85
N GLU A 194 -15.67 -16.89 -11.84
CA GLU A 194 -14.28 -16.40 -11.82
C GLU A 194 -13.46 -16.98 -12.99
N ARG A 195 -13.72 -18.23 -13.37
CA ARG A 195 -13.12 -18.88 -14.54
C ARG A 195 -13.57 -18.21 -15.84
N ASN A 196 -14.87 -17.90 -15.99
CA ASN A 196 -15.40 -17.21 -17.17
C ASN A 196 -14.83 -15.79 -17.29
N GLN A 197 -14.74 -15.05 -16.19
CA GLN A 197 -14.12 -13.72 -16.15
C GLN A 197 -12.63 -13.78 -16.51
N ALA A 198 -11.89 -14.77 -15.98
CA ALA A 198 -10.50 -15.00 -16.34
C ALA A 198 -10.34 -15.36 -17.84
N ARG A 199 -11.28 -16.12 -18.42
CA ARG A 199 -11.30 -16.51 -19.83
C ARG A 199 -11.53 -15.31 -20.75
N ASP A 200 -12.51 -14.47 -20.42
CA ASP A 200 -12.78 -13.20 -21.12
C ASP A 200 -11.55 -12.26 -21.07
N PHE A 201 -10.96 -12.08 -19.89
CA PHE A 201 -9.78 -11.24 -19.70
C PHE A 201 -8.54 -11.78 -20.44
N PHE A 202 -8.33 -13.10 -20.41
CA PHE A 202 -7.25 -13.75 -21.17
C PHE A 202 -7.41 -13.53 -22.68
N ALA A 203 -8.61 -13.72 -23.23
CA ALA A 203 -8.88 -13.47 -24.64
C ALA A 203 -8.60 -12.01 -25.03
N LYS A 204 -9.04 -11.05 -24.21
CA LYS A 204 -8.79 -9.61 -24.41
C LYS A 204 -7.29 -9.28 -24.44
N ILE A 205 -6.50 -9.87 -23.55
CA ILE A 205 -5.04 -9.74 -23.57
C ILE A 205 -4.46 -10.30 -24.88
N GLN A 206 -4.80 -11.53 -25.25
CA GLN A 206 -4.22 -12.18 -26.43
C GLN A 206 -4.60 -11.46 -27.74
N ILE A 207 -5.85 -11.00 -27.88
CA ILE A 207 -6.30 -10.23 -29.06
C ILE A 207 -5.42 -8.98 -29.29
N TYR A 208 -5.18 -8.20 -28.24
CA TYR A 208 -4.37 -6.98 -28.35
C TYR A 208 -2.86 -7.23 -28.36
N LEU A 209 -2.39 -8.36 -27.81
CA LEU A 209 -1.02 -8.84 -28.02
C LEU A 209 -0.77 -9.18 -29.49
N GLU A 210 -1.61 -10.03 -30.09
CA GLU A 210 -1.54 -10.41 -31.50
C GLU A 210 -1.55 -9.17 -32.42
N GLU A 211 -2.49 -8.23 -32.20
CA GLU A 211 -2.56 -6.99 -32.96
C GLU A 211 -1.34 -6.07 -32.79
N TYR A 212 -0.80 -5.93 -31.58
CA TYR A 212 0.40 -5.14 -31.34
C TYR A 212 1.60 -5.74 -32.08
N GLU A 213 1.79 -7.07 -31.99
CA GLU A 213 2.90 -7.76 -32.66
C GLU A 213 2.81 -7.69 -34.18
N ASP A 214 1.61 -7.80 -34.76
CA ASP A 214 1.38 -7.57 -36.18
C ASP A 214 1.73 -6.14 -36.59
N LYS A 215 1.29 -5.13 -35.82
CA LYS A 215 1.60 -3.73 -36.11
C LYS A 215 3.08 -3.38 -35.94
N VAL A 216 3.77 -3.96 -34.95
CA VAL A 216 5.23 -3.84 -34.80
C VAL A 216 5.93 -4.45 -36.01
N ARG A 217 5.55 -5.66 -36.43
CA ARG A 217 6.09 -6.31 -37.65
C ARG A 217 5.82 -5.51 -38.92
N ALA A 218 4.69 -4.81 -39.00
CA ALA A 218 4.34 -3.93 -40.10
C ALA A 218 4.99 -2.53 -40.03
N GLY A 219 5.77 -2.21 -38.99
CA GLY A 219 6.37 -0.89 -38.79
C GLY A 219 5.38 0.22 -38.44
N GLN A 220 4.18 -0.14 -37.94
CA GLN A 220 3.08 0.78 -37.64
C GLN A 220 3.06 1.29 -36.20
N ILE A 221 3.91 0.75 -35.32
CA ILE A 221 4.10 1.25 -33.95
C ILE A 221 5.43 2.04 -33.91
N PRO A 222 5.42 3.35 -33.56
CA PRO A 222 6.64 4.15 -33.41
C PRO A 222 7.63 3.52 -32.42
N LYS A 223 8.94 3.70 -32.65
CA LYS A 223 9.96 3.07 -31.80
C LYS A 223 9.86 3.56 -30.35
N GLU A 224 9.52 4.83 -30.15
CA GLU A 224 9.36 5.46 -28.84
C GLU A 224 8.22 4.81 -28.03
N VAL A 225 7.15 4.38 -28.71
CA VAL A 225 6.05 3.63 -28.10
C VAL A 225 6.52 2.22 -27.73
N GLN A 226 7.26 1.55 -28.61
CA GLN A 226 7.82 0.23 -28.34
C GLN A 226 8.83 0.26 -27.19
N ASP A 227 9.75 1.22 -27.18
CA ASP A 227 10.77 1.41 -26.14
C ASP A 227 10.12 1.75 -24.80
N LYS A 228 9.10 2.62 -24.79
CA LYS A 228 8.26 2.85 -23.61
C LYS A 228 7.70 1.52 -23.12
N ILE A 229 6.91 0.81 -23.94
CA ILE A 229 6.29 -0.49 -23.64
C ILE A 229 7.33 -1.52 -23.15
N ASN A 230 8.53 -1.54 -23.75
CA ASN A 230 9.64 -2.43 -23.41
C ASN A 230 10.29 -2.11 -22.04
N LEU A 231 10.44 -0.84 -21.70
CA LEU A 231 10.85 -0.44 -20.35
C LEU A 231 9.81 -0.84 -19.32
N GLN A 232 8.52 -0.68 -19.66
CA GLN A 232 7.45 -1.10 -18.77
C GLN A 232 7.68 -2.57 -18.34
N VAL A 233 7.95 -3.47 -19.32
CA VAL A 233 8.24 -4.91 -19.08
C VAL A 233 9.16 -5.13 -17.92
N LYS A 234 10.29 -4.47 -18.02
CA LYS A 234 11.46 -4.67 -17.21
C LYS A 234 11.12 -4.34 -15.77
N LEU A 235 10.28 -3.33 -15.54
CA LEU A 235 9.81 -2.93 -14.23
C LEU A 235 8.81 -3.93 -13.62
N GLN A 236 7.72 -4.34 -14.29
CA GLN A 236 6.79 -5.34 -13.68
C GLN A 236 7.45 -6.71 -13.48
N GLN A 237 8.27 -7.14 -14.44
CA GLN A 237 9.03 -8.38 -14.30
C GLN A 237 10.04 -8.29 -13.14
N ALA A 238 10.69 -7.13 -12.96
CA ALA A 238 11.53 -6.87 -11.81
C ALA A 238 10.73 -6.83 -10.50
N GLU A 239 9.56 -6.19 -10.44
CA GLU A 239 8.73 -6.10 -9.23
C GLU A 239 8.21 -7.47 -8.79
N PHE A 240 7.79 -8.30 -9.74
CA PHE A 240 7.43 -9.69 -9.47
C PHE A 240 8.62 -10.49 -8.91
N LEU A 241 9.78 -10.39 -9.54
CA LEU A 241 11.00 -11.09 -9.12
C LEU A 241 11.52 -10.59 -7.75
N ALA A 242 11.53 -9.28 -7.54
CA ALA A 242 11.89 -8.66 -6.27
C ALA A 242 10.91 -9.07 -5.16
N GLY A 243 9.61 -9.19 -5.46
CA GLY A 243 8.61 -9.73 -4.54
C GLY A 243 8.87 -11.19 -4.13
N LEU A 244 9.24 -12.05 -5.09
CA LEU A 244 9.63 -13.45 -4.80
C LEU A 244 10.88 -13.51 -3.92
N TYR A 245 11.90 -12.70 -4.20
CA TYR A 245 13.13 -12.68 -3.42
C TYR A 245 12.93 -12.07 -2.03
N ALA A 246 12.17 -10.98 -1.90
CA ALA A 246 11.79 -10.39 -0.62
C ALA A 246 11.01 -11.38 0.26
N ALA A 247 10.11 -12.18 -0.33
CA ALA A 247 9.42 -13.25 0.40
C ALA A 247 10.39 -14.35 0.89
N LYS A 248 11.39 -14.73 0.08
CA LYS A 248 12.47 -15.66 0.46
C LYS A 248 13.38 -15.10 1.55
N LEU A 249 13.52 -13.78 1.64
CA LEU A 249 14.32 -13.08 2.66
C LEU A 249 13.56 -12.82 3.98
N ALA A 250 12.23 -12.89 4.00
CA ALA A 250 11.42 -12.42 5.13
C ALA A 250 11.82 -13.04 6.49
N ASP A 251 12.15 -14.34 6.52
CA ASP A 251 12.62 -15.00 7.75
C ASP A 251 14.12 -14.78 8.05
N LYS A 252 14.91 -14.35 7.07
CA LYS A 252 16.36 -14.09 7.23
C LYS A 252 16.67 -12.67 7.72
N LEU A 253 15.78 -11.72 7.43
CA LEU A 253 15.94 -10.33 7.88
C LEU A 253 15.51 -10.13 9.33
N LYS A 254 14.72 -11.06 9.89
CA LYS A 254 14.31 -11.05 11.29
C LYS A 254 15.48 -10.90 12.25
N VAL A 255 15.22 -10.19 13.33
CA VAL A 255 16.17 -9.93 14.41
C VAL A 255 15.82 -10.83 15.60
N SER A 256 16.83 -11.41 16.24
CA SER A 256 16.63 -12.27 17.41
C SER A 256 16.53 -11.46 18.71
N ASP A 257 15.91 -12.04 19.74
CA ASP A 257 15.83 -11.44 21.07
C ASP A 257 17.22 -11.16 21.67
N GLU A 258 18.23 -11.99 21.33
CA GLU A 258 19.62 -11.76 21.72
C GLU A 258 20.25 -10.55 21.01
N GLU A 259 19.96 -10.33 19.72
CA GLU A 259 20.42 -9.15 18.98
C GLU A 259 19.80 -7.86 19.55
N ILE A 260 18.49 -7.89 19.84
CA ILE A 260 17.77 -6.77 20.48
C ILE A 260 18.36 -6.48 21.87
N ALA A 261 18.53 -7.52 22.71
CA ALA A 261 19.07 -7.37 24.05
C ALA A 261 20.51 -6.82 24.04
N LYS A 262 21.33 -7.28 23.09
CA LYS A 262 22.69 -6.77 22.88
C LYS A 262 22.64 -5.28 22.49
N TYR A 263 21.82 -4.90 21.51
CA TYR A 263 21.70 -3.51 21.08
C TYR A 263 21.28 -2.60 22.25
N ILE A 264 20.27 -2.99 23.05
CA ILE A 264 19.84 -2.23 24.23
C ILE A 264 20.97 -2.10 25.27
N ALA A 265 21.76 -3.16 25.50
CA ALA A 265 22.90 -3.11 26.42
C ALA A 265 24.06 -2.20 25.93
N GLU A 266 24.19 -2.00 24.62
CA GLU A 266 25.17 -1.09 24.01
C GLU A 266 24.68 0.38 23.94
N HIS A 267 23.39 0.62 24.16
CA HIS A 267 22.72 1.93 24.06
C HIS A 267 22.08 2.35 25.41
N PRO A 268 22.89 2.80 26.40
CA PRO A 268 22.41 3.09 27.76
C PRO A 268 21.40 4.26 27.84
N GLU A 269 21.27 5.08 26.80
CA GLU A 269 20.20 6.08 26.70
C GLU A 269 18.81 5.47 26.51
N LEU A 270 18.73 4.19 26.14
CA LEU A 270 17.51 3.40 26.05
C LEU A 270 17.23 2.60 27.34
N ASP A 271 18.12 2.63 28.34
CA ASP A 271 17.99 1.84 29.58
C ASP A 271 16.73 2.27 30.37
N PRO A 272 15.77 1.34 30.60
CA PRO A 272 14.59 1.63 31.40
C PRO A 272 14.89 1.87 32.90
N ALA A 273 16.11 1.66 33.42
CA ALA A 273 16.45 1.79 34.84
C ALA A 273 16.06 3.14 35.45
N ALA A 274 16.32 4.27 34.77
CA ALA A 274 15.92 5.59 35.26
C ALA A 274 14.38 5.75 35.32
N LYS A 275 13.67 5.20 34.32
CA LYS A 275 12.20 5.16 34.27
C LYS A 275 11.64 4.25 35.37
N ARG A 276 12.29 3.11 35.65
CA ARG A 276 11.95 2.18 36.74
C ARG A 276 12.11 2.83 38.11
N ALA A 277 13.19 3.59 38.32
CA ALA A 277 13.43 4.32 39.57
C ALA A 277 12.34 5.39 39.81
N LYS A 278 12.00 6.20 38.78
CA LYS A 278 10.89 7.18 38.84
C LYS A 278 9.56 6.50 39.15
N ALA A 279 9.25 5.39 38.48
CA ALA A 279 8.03 4.63 38.73
C ALA A 279 7.97 4.07 40.16
N GLN A 280 9.10 3.56 40.69
CA GLN A 280 9.17 3.06 42.06
C GLN A 280 8.96 4.18 43.08
N GLU A 281 9.51 5.38 42.86
CA GLU A 281 9.28 6.54 43.72
C GLU A 281 7.79 6.91 43.79
N ILE A 282 7.11 6.97 42.64
CA ILE A 282 5.68 7.31 42.56
C ILE A 282 4.83 6.20 43.19
N LEU A 283 5.22 4.93 43.06
CA LEU A 283 4.55 3.81 43.74
C LEU A 283 4.64 3.96 45.27
N GLU A 284 5.81 4.31 45.81
CA GLU A 284 5.98 4.54 47.24
C GLU A 284 5.29 5.81 47.74
N ARG A 285 5.12 6.84 46.90
CA ARG A 285 4.28 8.02 47.16
C ARG A 285 2.80 7.63 47.27
N ALA A 286 2.27 6.91 46.28
CA ALA A 286 0.89 6.44 46.27
C ALA A 286 0.58 5.52 47.47
N LYS A 287 1.49 4.60 47.83
CA LYS A 287 1.37 3.75 49.03
C LYS A 287 1.37 4.53 50.36
N LYS A 288 1.98 5.71 50.42
CA LYS A 288 1.94 6.60 51.60
C LYS A 288 0.63 7.37 51.74
N GLY A 289 -0.30 7.24 50.80
CA GLY A 289 -1.64 7.84 50.86
C GLY A 289 -1.76 9.21 50.17
N GLU A 290 -0.81 9.57 49.30
CA GLU A 290 -0.96 10.71 48.38
C GLU A 290 -2.04 10.41 47.33
N ASP A 291 -2.75 11.43 46.84
CA ASP A 291 -3.88 11.21 45.95
C ASP A 291 -3.45 10.62 44.59
N PHE A 292 -4.01 9.46 44.27
CA PHE A 292 -3.64 8.70 43.08
C PHE A 292 -4.02 9.42 41.78
N ALA A 293 -5.12 10.18 41.78
CA ALA A 293 -5.57 10.91 40.60
C ALA A 293 -4.69 12.14 40.35
N GLU A 294 -4.23 12.83 41.39
CA GLU A 294 -3.23 13.90 41.29
C GLU A 294 -1.89 13.37 40.79
N LEU A 295 -1.36 12.29 41.38
CA LEU A 295 -0.14 11.63 40.91
C LEU A 295 -0.24 11.17 39.45
N ALA A 296 -1.37 10.61 39.04
CA ALA A 296 -1.61 10.23 37.64
C ALA A 296 -1.63 11.47 36.72
N ASN A 297 -2.26 12.57 37.15
CA ASN A 297 -2.35 13.80 36.38
C ASN A 297 -1.01 14.53 36.20
N GLU A 298 -0.08 14.35 37.14
CA GLU A 298 1.27 14.91 37.12
C GLU A 298 2.26 14.02 36.36
N PHE A 299 2.23 12.69 36.55
CA PHE A 299 3.32 11.80 36.15
C PHE A 299 3.03 10.79 35.04
N THR A 300 1.76 10.55 34.66
CA THR A 300 1.47 9.50 33.67
C THR A 300 1.84 9.95 32.25
N ASP A 301 2.55 9.08 31.53
CA ASP A 301 2.86 9.21 30.10
C ASP A 301 1.73 8.60 29.22
N ASP A 302 0.64 8.10 29.83
CA ASP A 302 -0.52 7.57 29.10
C ASP A 302 -1.35 8.69 28.44
N PRO A 303 -1.46 8.72 27.10
CA PRO A 303 -2.30 9.70 26.40
C PRO A 303 -3.79 9.54 26.70
N GLY A 304 -4.24 8.39 27.23
CA GLY A 304 -5.61 8.19 27.69
C GLY A 304 -6.01 9.06 28.88
N ASN A 305 -5.05 9.61 29.63
CA ASN A 305 -5.30 10.51 30.75
C ASN A 305 -5.65 11.94 30.34
N ASP A 306 -5.07 12.43 29.24
CA ASP A 306 -5.25 13.78 28.70
C ASP A 306 -6.23 13.74 27.51
N PRO A 307 -7.53 14.06 27.71
CA PRO A 307 -8.52 14.04 26.63
C PRO A 307 -8.29 15.17 25.61
N ALA A 308 -9.04 15.09 24.50
CA ALA A 308 -9.10 16.13 23.47
C ALA A 308 -9.39 17.54 24.05
N PRO A 309 -8.98 18.62 23.35
CA PRO A 309 -9.00 19.99 23.88
C PRO A 309 -10.32 20.39 24.56
N GLY A 310 -10.22 20.79 25.84
CA GLY A 310 -11.36 21.19 26.68
C GLY A 310 -11.89 20.10 27.62
N GLY A 311 -11.41 18.86 27.52
CA GLY A 311 -11.72 17.82 28.52
C GLY A 311 -10.93 17.98 29.83
N LYS A 312 -11.44 17.38 30.92
CA LYS A 312 -10.72 17.27 32.20
C LYS A 312 -9.83 16.02 32.22
N LYS A 313 -8.62 16.12 32.77
CA LYS A 313 -7.75 14.95 32.97
C LYS A 313 -8.46 13.86 33.79
N ARG A 314 -8.22 12.59 33.48
CA ARG A 314 -8.94 11.46 34.08
C ARG A 314 -8.39 11.01 35.44
N GLY A 315 -7.18 11.43 35.81
CA GLY A 315 -6.47 10.88 36.96
C GLY A 315 -6.13 9.40 36.77
N GLY A 316 -5.74 9.02 35.55
CA GLY A 316 -5.41 7.65 35.17
C GLY A 316 -6.57 6.67 35.11
N LEU A 317 -7.82 7.15 35.23
CA LEU A 317 -9.01 6.30 35.35
C LEU A 317 -9.50 5.75 34.01
N TYR A 318 -9.66 4.43 33.98
CA TYR A 318 -10.42 3.67 33.00
C TYR A 318 -11.64 3.04 33.71
N GLU A 319 -12.83 3.38 33.24
CA GLU A 319 -14.11 2.90 33.80
C GLU A 319 -14.73 1.82 32.91
N ASN A 320 -15.40 0.84 33.53
CA ASN A 320 -16.15 -0.21 32.82
C ASN A 320 -15.31 -1.04 31.82
N VAL A 321 -14.03 -1.24 32.13
CA VAL A 321 -13.13 -2.13 31.39
C VAL A 321 -13.65 -3.56 31.51
N ARG A 322 -13.75 -4.26 30.39
CA ARG A 322 -14.09 -5.70 30.36
C ARG A 322 -12.83 -6.55 30.26
N THR A 323 -12.88 -7.74 30.85
CA THR A 323 -11.84 -8.77 30.66
C THR A 323 -11.49 -8.94 29.18
N GLY A 324 -10.20 -8.97 28.86
CA GLY A 324 -9.66 -9.08 27.50
C GLY A 324 -9.52 -7.76 26.74
N GLN A 325 -9.84 -6.59 27.34
CA GLN A 325 -9.64 -5.28 26.71
C GLN A 325 -8.26 -4.67 26.97
N MET A 326 -7.56 -5.11 28.03
CA MET A 326 -6.22 -4.62 28.40
C MET A 326 -5.14 -5.66 28.07
N ILE A 327 -3.87 -5.22 28.04
CA ILE A 327 -2.75 -6.16 27.89
C ILE A 327 -2.69 -7.11 29.09
N LYS A 328 -2.43 -8.40 28.84
CA LYS A 328 -2.64 -9.47 29.83
C LYS A 328 -1.95 -9.23 31.17
N SER A 329 -0.68 -8.80 31.18
CA SER A 329 0.06 -8.55 32.42
C SER A 329 -0.50 -7.39 33.25
N PHE A 330 -1.11 -6.38 32.61
CA PHE A 330 -1.83 -5.31 33.29
C PHE A 330 -3.15 -5.82 33.88
N GLU A 331 -3.93 -6.57 33.09
CA GLU A 331 -5.23 -7.09 33.51
C GLU A 331 -5.13 -8.10 34.65
N ASP A 332 -4.22 -9.08 34.54
CA ASP A 332 -3.97 -10.07 35.58
C ASP A 332 -3.60 -9.39 36.91
N ALA A 333 -2.77 -8.34 36.84
CA ALA A 333 -2.35 -7.58 38.01
C ALA A 333 -3.46 -6.69 38.59
N ALA A 334 -4.34 -6.11 37.76
CA ALA A 334 -5.47 -5.31 38.23
C ALA A 334 -6.56 -6.18 38.90
N LEU A 335 -6.88 -7.34 38.33
CA LEU A 335 -7.92 -8.25 38.83
C LEU A 335 -7.49 -9.03 40.09
N ALA A 336 -6.18 -9.19 40.32
CA ALA A 336 -5.62 -9.75 41.54
C ALA A 336 -5.75 -8.85 42.79
N LEU A 337 -6.21 -7.61 42.63
CA LEU A 337 -6.40 -6.64 43.71
C LEU A 337 -7.83 -6.65 44.26
N GLU A 338 -7.98 -6.20 45.50
CA GLU A 338 -9.29 -5.85 46.05
C GLU A 338 -9.63 -4.36 45.79
N PRO A 339 -10.92 -3.98 45.73
CA PRO A 339 -11.33 -2.59 45.50
C PRO A 339 -10.69 -1.61 46.48
N GLY A 340 -10.09 -0.54 45.95
CA GLY A 340 -9.32 0.46 46.69
C GLY A 340 -7.83 0.14 46.83
N GLN A 341 -7.38 -1.09 46.56
CA GLN A 341 -6.00 -1.53 46.74
C GLN A 341 -5.09 -1.06 45.59
N ILE A 342 -3.84 -0.72 45.93
CA ILE A 342 -2.74 -0.45 44.99
C ILE A 342 -1.89 -1.72 44.87
N ALA A 343 -1.41 -2.03 43.66
CA ALA A 343 -0.48 -3.13 43.42
C ALA A 343 0.78 -3.02 44.30
N PRO A 344 1.25 -4.12 44.94
CA PRO A 344 2.39 -4.05 45.85
C PRO A 344 3.72 -3.75 45.13
N ASN A 345 3.81 -4.07 43.84
CA ASN A 345 4.98 -3.89 42.99
C ASN A 345 4.57 -3.18 41.68
N LEU A 346 5.57 -2.63 40.97
CA LEU A 346 5.39 -2.19 39.59
C LEU A 346 4.98 -3.36 38.69
N VAL A 347 4.09 -3.09 37.74
CA VAL A 347 3.68 -4.04 36.71
C VAL A 347 4.35 -3.64 35.40
N GLU A 348 5.13 -4.55 34.83
CA GLU A 348 5.94 -4.31 33.63
C GLU A 348 5.19 -4.80 32.39
N THR A 349 5.10 -3.95 31.36
CA THR A 349 4.50 -4.27 30.06
C THR A 349 5.34 -3.66 28.93
N ASP A 350 5.03 -4.03 27.68
CA ASP A 350 5.71 -3.50 26.48
C ASP A 350 5.64 -1.96 26.37
N TYR A 351 4.69 -1.30 27.06
CA TYR A 351 4.55 0.15 27.10
C TYR A 351 5.38 0.83 28.21
N GLY A 352 5.77 0.10 29.25
CA GLY A 352 6.55 0.60 30.38
C GLY A 352 6.13 0.07 31.75
N PHE A 353 6.40 0.88 32.78
CA PHE A 353 6.09 0.55 34.17
C PHE A 353 4.74 1.12 34.57
N HIS A 354 3.85 0.26 35.03
CA HIS A 354 2.53 0.63 35.49
C HIS A 354 2.42 0.53 37.01
N ILE A 355 1.88 1.59 37.60
CA ILE A 355 1.39 1.62 38.97
C ILE A 355 -0.12 1.46 38.87
N ILE A 356 -0.69 0.42 39.48
CA ILE A 356 -2.11 0.06 39.29
C ILE A 356 -2.85 0.19 40.62
N LYS A 357 -4.04 0.81 40.58
CA LYS A 357 -5.02 0.82 41.68
C LYS A 357 -6.37 0.35 41.15
N LEU A 358 -6.93 -0.70 41.74
CA LEU A 358 -8.30 -1.11 41.43
C LEU A 358 -9.28 -0.19 42.15
N GLU A 359 -10.25 0.40 41.45
CA GLU A 359 -11.31 1.20 42.08
C GLU A 359 -12.53 0.33 42.38
N ASN A 360 -12.93 -0.53 41.44
CA ASN A 360 -13.98 -1.54 41.64
C ASN A 360 -13.84 -2.70 40.65
N LYS A 361 -14.41 -3.85 41.01
CA LYS A 361 -14.66 -4.98 40.10
C LYS A 361 -16.08 -5.51 40.31
N LYS A 362 -16.70 -5.99 39.25
CA LYS A 362 -18.04 -6.58 39.25
C LYS A 362 -18.06 -7.78 38.30
N ASP A 363 -18.30 -8.95 38.85
CA ASP A 363 -18.48 -10.15 38.06
C ASP A 363 -19.88 -10.16 37.43
N GLU A 364 -19.93 -10.44 36.13
CA GLU A 364 -21.16 -10.59 35.37
C GLU A 364 -21.41 -12.09 35.08
N PRO A 365 -22.67 -12.56 35.20
CA PRO A 365 -23.00 -13.94 34.88
C PRO A 365 -22.68 -14.23 33.42
N ALA A 366 -22.28 -15.48 33.15
CA ALA A 366 -21.78 -15.90 31.84
C ALA A 366 -22.70 -15.50 30.67
N GLY A 367 -22.08 -15.01 29.60
CA GLY A 367 -22.79 -14.58 28.40
C GLY A 367 -23.37 -15.74 27.58
N LYS A 368 -23.89 -15.44 26.37
CA LYS A 368 -24.38 -16.46 25.42
C LYS A 368 -23.27 -17.40 24.90
N ASP A 369 -22.03 -17.02 25.12
CA ASP A 369 -20.78 -17.73 24.87
C ASP A 369 -20.32 -18.61 26.06
N GLY A 370 -21.00 -18.54 27.20
CA GLY A 370 -20.72 -19.37 28.38
C GLY A 370 -19.48 -18.96 29.19
N GLN A 371 -18.80 -17.87 28.81
CA GLN A 371 -17.66 -17.32 29.55
C GLN A 371 -18.17 -16.34 30.63
N PRO A 372 -17.75 -16.47 31.90
CA PRO A 372 -17.93 -15.39 32.88
C PRO A 372 -17.07 -14.18 32.47
N SER A 373 -17.57 -12.98 32.70
CA SER A 373 -16.88 -11.72 32.36
C SER A 373 -16.85 -10.82 33.58
N THR A 374 -15.70 -10.24 33.90
CA THR A 374 -15.58 -9.24 34.97
C THR A 374 -15.48 -7.85 34.33
N THR A 375 -16.38 -6.95 34.73
CA THR A 375 -16.30 -5.52 34.41
C THR A 375 -15.64 -4.81 35.59
N TYR A 376 -14.59 -4.02 35.35
CA TYR A 376 -13.81 -3.37 36.39
C TYR A 376 -13.49 -1.91 36.06
N SER A 377 -13.21 -1.12 37.10
CA SER A 377 -12.70 0.25 36.98
C SER A 377 -11.35 0.32 37.68
N VAL A 378 -10.36 0.90 36.99
CA VAL A 378 -8.96 0.87 37.39
C VAL A 378 -8.33 2.24 37.15
N ARG A 379 -7.52 2.70 38.09
CA ARG A 379 -6.57 3.80 37.84
C ARG A 379 -5.19 3.24 37.58
N HIS A 380 -4.46 3.86 36.67
CA HIS A 380 -3.03 3.59 36.54
C HIS A 380 -2.19 4.85 36.36
N ILE A 381 -0.89 4.70 36.61
CA ILE A 381 0.14 5.66 36.20
C ILE A 381 1.13 4.87 35.37
N LEU A 382 1.28 5.25 34.10
CA LEU A 382 2.27 4.68 33.18
C LEU A 382 3.50 5.59 33.18
N ILE A 383 4.66 5.04 33.54
CA ILE A 383 5.95 5.63 33.17
C ILE A 383 6.45 4.90 31.92
N SER A 384 6.31 5.53 30.76
CA SER A 384 6.44 4.84 29.48
C SER A 384 7.89 4.59 29.13
N THR A 385 8.27 3.33 28.91
CA THR A 385 9.57 2.95 28.34
C THR A 385 9.61 3.16 26.82
N GLY A 386 8.46 3.38 26.19
CA GLY A 386 8.34 3.54 24.75
C GLY A 386 9.22 4.65 24.16
N VAL A 387 9.59 4.44 22.91
CA VAL A 387 10.44 5.31 22.11
C VAL A 387 9.58 5.98 21.04
N LYS A 388 9.82 7.28 20.81
CA LYS A 388 9.36 7.94 19.59
C LYS A 388 10.46 7.80 18.54
N ASP A 389 10.10 7.22 17.41
CA ASP A 389 10.99 7.13 16.25
C ASP A 389 11.41 8.56 15.80
N PRO A 390 12.71 8.90 15.82
CA PRO A 390 13.20 10.21 15.35
C PRO A 390 12.95 10.44 13.85
N GLU A 391 12.85 9.39 13.05
CA GLU A 391 12.56 9.47 11.61
C GLU A 391 11.06 9.67 11.33
N ASN A 392 10.20 9.31 12.30
CA ASN A 392 8.75 9.52 12.24
C ASN A 392 8.25 10.33 13.46
N PRO A 393 8.56 11.64 13.53
CA PRO A 393 8.21 12.49 14.69
C PRO A 393 6.69 12.74 14.86
N VAL A 394 5.89 12.40 13.84
CA VAL A 394 4.42 12.43 13.88
C VAL A 394 3.85 11.10 14.39
N GLY A 395 4.67 10.05 14.46
CA GLY A 395 4.34 8.76 15.03
C GLY A 395 4.04 8.81 16.53
N GLY A 396 3.24 7.85 16.99
CA GLY A 396 3.07 7.58 18.41
C GLY A 396 4.35 7.00 19.04
N SER A 397 4.41 6.99 20.37
CA SER A 397 5.42 6.20 21.08
C SER A 397 5.14 4.72 20.89
N MET A 398 6.19 3.91 20.68
CA MET A 398 6.10 2.45 20.48
C MET A 398 6.97 1.70 21.50
N PRO A 399 6.70 0.41 21.79
CA PRO A 399 7.54 -0.39 22.67
C PRO A 399 9.03 -0.35 22.29
N LEU A 400 9.92 -0.25 23.29
CA LEU A 400 11.37 -0.21 23.06
C LEU A 400 11.86 -1.43 22.25
N LYS A 401 11.33 -2.63 22.55
CA LYS A 401 11.64 -3.85 21.81
C LYS A 401 11.30 -3.70 20.32
N GLN A 402 10.09 -3.23 20.01
CA GLN A 402 9.65 -3.01 18.62
C GLN A 402 10.52 -1.96 17.91
N TYR A 403 10.85 -0.85 18.56
CA TYR A 403 11.71 0.18 17.98
C TYR A 403 13.11 -0.36 17.62
N VAL A 404 13.71 -1.17 18.51
CA VAL A 404 15.02 -1.78 18.26
C VAL A 404 14.94 -2.88 17.19
N GLU A 405 13.87 -3.67 17.19
CA GLU A 405 13.57 -4.68 16.15
C GLU A 405 13.44 -4.03 14.77
N ASP A 406 12.53 -3.05 14.62
CA ASP A 406 12.31 -2.31 13.37
C ASP A 406 13.59 -1.65 12.85
N LYS A 407 14.39 -1.05 13.76
CA LYS A 407 15.67 -0.42 13.43
C LYS A 407 16.69 -1.45 12.94
N LEU A 408 16.88 -2.56 13.65
CA LEU A 408 17.85 -3.58 13.28
C LEU A 408 17.43 -4.34 12.00
N GLU A 409 16.14 -4.55 11.76
CA GLU A 409 15.62 -5.08 10.50
C GLU A 409 15.88 -4.13 9.33
N LYS A 410 15.70 -2.81 9.54
CA LYS A 410 16.04 -1.77 8.56
C LYS A 410 17.54 -1.77 8.24
N GLU A 411 18.41 -1.74 9.25
CA GLU A 411 19.87 -1.77 9.06
C GLU A 411 20.34 -3.05 8.34
N LYS A 412 19.80 -4.23 8.70
CA LYS A 412 20.05 -5.49 7.99
C LYS A 412 19.60 -5.44 6.52
N ARG A 413 18.45 -4.84 6.25
CA ARG A 413 17.93 -4.66 4.88
C ARG A 413 18.81 -3.72 4.07
N GLU A 414 19.18 -2.57 4.60
CA GLU A 414 20.01 -1.57 3.89
C GLU A 414 21.40 -2.15 3.55
N ALA A 415 22.05 -2.81 4.51
CA ALA A 415 23.34 -3.49 4.27
C ALA A 415 23.23 -4.63 3.25
N LEU A 416 22.10 -5.35 3.21
CA LEU A 416 21.84 -6.36 2.19
C LEU A 416 21.63 -5.74 0.81
N ILE A 417 20.90 -4.62 0.70
CA ILE A 417 20.68 -3.92 -0.57
C ILE A 417 22.01 -3.40 -1.11
N GLU A 418 22.85 -2.76 -0.29
CA GLU A 418 24.17 -2.27 -0.70
C GLU A 418 25.02 -3.41 -1.26
N LYS A 419 25.09 -4.54 -0.54
CA LYS A 419 25.79 -5.74 -1.00
C LYS A 419 25.24 -6.27 -2.33
N LEU A 420 23.92 -6.36 -2.49
CA LEU A 420 23.30 -6.88 -3.72
C LEU A 420 23.43 -5.91 -4.90
N VAL A 421 23.50 -4.60 -4.64
CA VAL A 421 23.82 -3.58 -5.65
C VAL A 421 25.24 -3.77 -6.18
N GLU A 422 26.22 -4.05 -5.31
CA GLU A 422 27.60 -4.35 -5.71
C GLU A 422 27.68 -5.70 -6.46
N GLU A 423 27.21 -6.79 -5.84
CA GLU A 423 27.37 -8.15 -6.38
C GLU A 423 26.62 -8.37 -7.71
N ASN A 424 25.49 -7.69 -7.94
CA ASN A 424 24.72 -7.79 -9.18
C ASN A 424 25.01 -6.66 -10.16
N HIS A 425 25.99 -5.80 -9.86
CA HIS A 425 26.39 -4.66 -10.69
C HIS A 425 25.19 -3.79 -11.07
N VAL A 426 24.48 -3.28 -10.07
CA VAL A 426 23.25 -2.49 -10.27
C VAL A 426 23.59 -1.06 -10.65
N GLU A 427 23.26 -0.69 -11.89
CA GLU A 427 23.54 0.62 -12.47
C GLU A 427 22.24 1.42 -12.63
N VAL A 428 22.13 2.50 -11.85
CA VAL A 428 21.06 3.50 -12.00
C VAL A 428 21.71 4.88 -11.92
N PRO A 429 21.70 5.66 -13.03
CA PRO A 429 22.19 7.04 -13.04
C PRO A 429 21.53 7.88 -11.94
N ASP A 430 22.33 8.67 -11.25
CA ASP A 430 21.90 9.71 -10.32
C ASP A 430 21.78 11.09 -11.00
N ASP A 431 22.44 11.25 -12.15
CA ASP A 431 22.48 12.47 -12.96
C ASP A 431 21.47 12.44 -14.14
N PHE A 432 20.19 12.51 -13.78
CA PHE A 432 19.05 12.60 -14.70
C PHE A 432 18.26 13.93 -14.56
N ASP A 433 17.75 14.43 -15.68
CA ASP A 433 16.94 15.64 -15.71
C ASP A 433 15.50 15.35 -15.27
N VAL A 434 15.02 16.08 -14.25
CA VAL A 434 13.61 16.06 -13.84
C VAL A 434 12.84 17.10 -14.67
N PRO A 435 11.85 16.71 -15.48
CA PRO A 435 11.17 17.62 -16.40
C PRO A 435 10.42 18.73 -15.66
N ASP A 436 10.36 19.91 -16.28
CA ASP A 436 9.52 21.00 -15.80
C ASP A 436 8.04 20.73 -16.07
N VAL A 437 7.20 21.16 -15.12
CA VAL A 437 5.74 21.07 -15.19
C VAL A 437 5.13 22.44 -14.87
N SER A 438 4.23 22.92 -15.72
CA SER A 438 3.59 24.24 -15.53
C SER A 438 2.49 24.19 -14.46
N GLU A 439 2.15 25.35 -13.90
CA GLU A 439 1.01 25.43 -12.98
C GLU A 439 -0.31 25.05 -13.67
N GLU A 440 -0.45 25.33 -14.97
CA GLU A 440 -1.63 24.96 -15.76
C GLU A 440 -1.74 23.43 -15.86
N GLN A 441 -0.65 22.71 -16.16
CA GLN A 441 -0.62 21.24 -16.17
C GLN A 441 -0.98 20.65 -14.81
N ILE A 442 -0.50 21.27 -13.71
CA ILE A 442 -0.87 20.85 -12.35
C ILE A 442 -2.37 21.08 -12.11
N GLN A 443 -2.90 22.27 -12.42
CA GLN A 443 -4.33 22.58 -12.26
C GLN A 443 -5.23 21.67 -13.11
N GLU A 444 -4.87 21.41 -14.37
CA GLU A 444 -5.59 20.51 -15.26
C GLU A 444 -5.63 19.07 -14.69
N SER A 445 -4.48 18.55 -14.24
CA SER A 445 -4.42 17.22 -13.61
C SER A 445 -5.26 17.13 -12.32
N LEU A 446 -5.39 18.23 -11.57
CA LEU A 446 -6.24 18.31 -10.38
C LEU A 446 -7.72 18.36 -10.75
N LYS A 447 -8.11 19.12 -11.77
CA LYS A 447 -9.49 19.13 -12.31
C LYS A 447 -9.92 17.73 -12.75
N GLN A 448 -9.09 17.06 -13.55
CA GLN A 448 -9.33 15.69 -14.02
C GLN A 448 -9.48 14.69 -12.86
N ARG A 449 -8.70 14.86 -11.76
CA ARG A 449 -8.79 14.01 -10.57
C ARG A 449 -9.97 14.31 -9.66
N MET A 450 -10.46 15.55 -9.63
CA MET A 450 -11.63 15.94 -8.82
C MET A 450 -12.97 15.73 -9.54
N GLY A 451 -12.96 15.42 -10.85
CA GLY A 451 -14.16 15.05 -11.61
C GLY A 451 -15.18 16.18 -11.74
N VAL A 452 -14.72 17.44 -11.75
CA VAL A 452 -15.57 18.62 -11.87
C VAL A 452 -15.93 18.83 -13.35
N PRO A 453 -17.21 18.85 -13.75
CA PRO A 453 -17.62 19.21 -15.12
C PRO A 453 -17.31 20.68 -15.44
N ASP A 454 -17.01 20.99 -16.70
CA ASP A 454 -16.60 22.33 -17.14
C ASP A 454 -17.69 23.42 -17.03
N ASP A 455 -18.94 23.06 -16.76
CA ASP A 455 -20.11 23.95 -16.85
C ASP A 455 -20.33 24.91 -15.65
N GLU A 456 -19.52 24.84 -14.58
CA GLU A 456 -19.61 25.75 -13.41
C GLU A 456 -18.39 26.67 -13.23
N ILE A 457 -18.00 27.39 -14.29
CA ILE A 457 -17.18 28.62 -14.15
C ILE A 457 -17.79 29.76 -14.98
N HIS A 458 -18.71 30.52 -14.37
CA HIS A 458 -18.86 31.94 -14.69
C HIS A 458 -17.89 32.73 -13.81
N SER A 459 -16.91 33.39 -14.43
CA SER A 459 -15.95 34.27 -13.74
C SER A 459 -16.68 35.45 -13.09
N PRO A 460 -16.58 35.66 -11.76
CA PRO A 460 -17.21 36.78 -11.09
C PRO A 460 -16.30 38.02 -11.13
N ASP A 461 -15.96 38.52 -12.32
CA ASP A 461 -15.17 39.78 -12.45
C ASP A 461 -15.23 40.40 -13.86
N GLU A 462 -16.41 40.80 -14.34
CA GLU A 462 -16.49 41.77 -15.47
C GLU A 462 -17.77 42.63 -15.50
N ASP A 463 -18.26 43.11 -14.33
CA ASP A 463 -19.43 44.01 -14.27
C ASP A 463 -19.31 45.07 -13.13
N GLN A 464 -18.19 45.79 -13.09
CA GLN A 464 -18.03 47.00 -12.25
C GLN A 464 -17.40 48.19 -12.99
N LYS A 465 -17.94 48.53 -14.16
CA LYS A 465 -17.89 49.92 -14.67
C LYS A 465 -19.27 50.34 -15.18
N ASP A 466 -19.58 51.62 -14.95
CA ASP A 466 -20.74 52.34 -15.48
C ASP A 466 -22.16 51.95 -15.01
N ASN A 467 -22.52 52.39 -13.79
CA ASN A 467 -23.54 53.45 -13.72
C ASN A 467 -23.51 54.28 -12.42
N LYS A 468 -23.17 55.58 -12.53
CA LYS A 468 -23.50 56.60 -11.53
C LYS A 468 -24.80 57.28 -11.94
N THR A 469 -25.88 57.20 -11.15
CA THR A 469 -26.63 58.37 -10.59
C THR A 469 -27.96 58.03 -9.89
N LYS A 470 -28.35 58.95 -8.97
CA LYS A 470 -29.62 59.09 -8.19
C LYS A 470 -29.65 58.29 -6.87
N LYS A 471 -29.58 58.96 -5.69
CA LYS A 471 -30.62 59.78 -5.00
C LYS A 471 -31.82 58.92 -4.56
N GLU A 472 -32.36 58.98 -3.34
CA GLU A 472 -32.08 59.73 -2.08
C GLU A 472 -32.76 58.93 -0.90
N PRO A 473 -32.87 59.38 0.38
CA PRO A 473 -32.70 58.45 1.51
C PRO A 473 -33.88 58.27 2.49
N ASN A 474 -33.68 57.28 3.38
CA ASN A 474 -34.04 57.27 4.82
C ASN A 474 -35.45 56.81 5.27
N THR A 475 -35.51 56.41 6.56
CA THR A 475 -36.67 56.15 7.45
C THR A 475 -37.39 54.79 7.32
N ASN A 476 -37.94 54.17 8.37
CA ASN A 476 -37.64 54.16 9.82
C ASN A 476 -38.43 52.98 10.48
N SER A 477 -38.08 52.61 11.72
CA SER A 477 -38.97 52.06 12.77
C SER A 477 -39.72 50.71 12.58
N GLN A 478 -39.30 49.72 13.38
CA GLN A 478 -40.12 48.71 14.09
C GLN A 478 -41.31 49.34 14.88
N PRO A 479 -42.35 48.61 15.39
CA PRO A 479 -42.21 47.29 16.06
C PRO A 479 -43.40 46.27 16.03
N ASN A 480 -43.13 45.12 16.68
CA ASN A 480 -44.04 44.09 17.21
C ASN A 480 -45.55 44.38 17.33
N SER A 481 -46.38 43.37 16.97
CA SER A 481 -47.36 42.80 17.91
C SER A 481 -47.78 41.37 17.52
N ALA A 482 -48.04 40.52 18.52
CA ALA A 482 -48.43 39.12 18.35
C ALA A 482 -49.96 38.94 18.24
N LYS A 483 -50.42 37.84 17.61
CA LYS A 483 -51.78 37.32 17.82
C LYS A 483 -51.84 35.79 17.90
N LYS A 484 -52.72 35.31 18.78
CA LYS A 484 -52.88 33.94 19.29
C LYS A 484 -53.66 33.00 18.33
N PRO A 485 -53.63 31.67 18.55
CA PRO A 485 -54.23 30.67 17.66
C PRO A 485 -55.76 30.54 17.80
N LYS A 486 -56.38 29.79 16.87
CA LYS A 486 -57.77 29.32 16.95
C LYS A 486 -57.87 27.80 17.13
N PRO A 487 -58.98 27.28 17.67
CA PRO A 487 -59.04 25.94 18.27
C PRO A 487 -59.67 24.86 17.37
N LYS A 488 -59.70 23.64 17.92
CA LYS A 488 -60.23 22.38 17.38
C LYS A 488 -61.60 22.48 16.69
N GLY A 489 -61.73 21.69 15.63
CA GLY A 489 -62.93 20.97 15.20
C GLY A 489 -62.54 19.52 15.00
#